data_AF-A0A2M7DCV3-F1
#
_entry.id   AF-A0A2M7DCV3-F1
#
_cell.length_a   1.000
_cell.length_b   1.000
_cell.length_c   1.000
_cell.angle_alpha   90.00
_cell.angle_beta   90.00
_cell.angle_gamma   90.00
#
_symmetry.space_group_name_H-M   'P 1'
#
loop_
_entity.id
_entity.type
_entity.pdbx_description
1 polymer ?
#
loop_
_entity_poly.entity_id
_entity_poly.type
_entity_poly.pdbx_seq_one_letter_code
_entity_poly.pdbx_strand_id
1 'polypeptide(L)'
;MTEGGLLPLIAEAHYVPTSVVITVCGNGIRETGELCDDGVNNGKYGPSITNKYCNTYCTGWAPYCGDGIVQANYGEECDDGNNVSGDGCSADCKTEIAVVVP
;
A
#
# COMPACT_ATOMS: atom_id res chain seq x y z
N MET A 1 35.42 -18.59 42.52
CA MET A 1 34.55 -18.37 41.36
C MET A 1 33.32 -17.68 41.89
N THR A 2 33.24 -16.40 41.62
CA THR A 2 32.49 -15.35 42.34
C THR A 2 31.02 -15.27 41.94
N GLU A 3 30.19 -14.87 42.91
CA GLU A 3 28.82 -14.29 42.89
C GLU A 3 27.71 -15.01 42.07
N GLY A 4 26.48 -15.26 42.53
CA GLY A 4 25.59 -14.46 43.39
C GLY A 4 24.61 -13.63 42.53
N GLY A 5 23.31 -13.99 42.49
CA GLY A 5 22.25 -13.09 41.96
C GLY A 5 21.00 -13.79 41.38
N LEU A 6 19.82 -13.42 41.88
CA LEU A 6 18.50 -14.02 41.62
C LEU A 6 17.69 -13.39 40.45
N LEU A 7 16.97 -14.25 39.69
CA LEU A 7 15.61 -14.11 39.05
C LEU A 7 15.43 -13.22 37.75
N PRO A 8 14.33 -13.35 36.94
CA PRO A 8 14.16 -14.28 35.79
C PRO A 8 13.45 -13.65 34.53
N LEU A 9 13.07 -14.45 33.51
CA LEU A 9 12.23 -14.15 32.32
C LEU A 9 12.70 -13.05 31.32
N ILE A 10 13.06 -13.41 30.08
CA ILE A 10 12.32 -13.15 28.82
C ILE A 10 13.13 -13.61 27.59
N ALA A 11 12.38 -13.88 26.52
CA ALA A 11 12.70 -14.54 25.25
C ALA A 11 14.04 -14.21 24.56
N GLU A 12 14.46 -15.19 23.75
CA GLU A 12 15.64 -15.29 22.91
C GLU A 12 16.13 -13.96 22.30
N ALA A 13 17.37 -13.61 22.62
CA ALA A 13 18.11 -12.52 22.00
C ALA A 13 18.42 -12.89 20.54
N HIS A 14 17.55 -12.48 19.61
CA HIS A 14 17.95 -12.35 18.21
C HIS A 14 19.06 -11.30 18.13
N TYR A 15 20.22 -11.75 17.68
CA TYR A 15 21.40 -10.94 17.39
C TYR A 15 21.03 -9.73 16.52
N VAL A 16 21.08 -8.53 17.09
CA VAL A 16 20.79 -7.28 16.40
C VAL A 16 22.13 -6.62 16.00
N PRO A 17 22.56 -6.67 14.74
CA PRO A 17 23.81 -6.02 14.32
C PRO A 17 23.70 -4.49 14.51
N THR A 18 24.81 -3.82 14.78
CA THR A 18 24.94 -2.36 15.05
C THR A 18 24.62 -1.46 13.85
N SER A 19 23.76 -1.90 12.92
CA SER A 19 23.31 -1.17 11.73
C SER A 19 21.91 -1.63 11.31
N VAL A 20 20.99 -1.70 12.28
CA VAL A 20 19.57 -1.93 11.96
C VAL A 20 19.06 -0.69 11.22
N VAL A 21 18.96 -0.79 9.90
CA VAL A 21 17.99 0.01 9.16
C VAL A 21 16.65 -0.54 9.61
N ILE A 22 16.01 0.13 10.58
CA ILE A 22 14.63 -0.20 10.91
C ILE A 22 13.86 0.27 9.69
N THR A 23 13.54 -0.63 8.76
CA THR A 23 12.67 -0.31 7.62
C THR A 23 11.29 -0.01 8.18
N VAL A 24 10.96 1.28 8.34
CA VAL A 24 9.70 1.71 8.95
C VAL A 24 8.76 2.22 7.88
N CYS A 25 7.86 1.34 7.44
CA CYS A 25 6.78 1.73 6.57
C CYS A 25 5.87 2.76 7.25
N GLY A 26 5.74 3.92 6.62
CA GLY A 26 4.92 5.06 7.05
C GLY A 26 5.70 6.24 7.61
N ASN A 27 7.04 6.23 7.54
CA ASN A 27 7.86 7.35 7.98
C ASN A 27 8.07 8.43 6.88
N GLY A 28 7.56 8.19 5.67
CA GLY A 28 7.69 9.10 4.52
C GLY A 28 9.06 9.08 3.85
N ILE A 29 9.89 8.09 4.15
CA ILE A 29 11.23 7.91 3.58
C ILE A 29 11.29 6.50 3.00
N ARG A 30 11.53 6.39 1.70
CA ARG A 30 11.72 5.09 1.06
C ARG A 30 13.08 4.49 1.43
N GLU A 31 13.07 3.46 2.27
CA GLU A 31 14.27 2.78 2.74
C GLU A 31 14.54 1.47 1.97
N THR A 32 15.68 0.83 2.24
CA THR A 32 15.97 -0.48 1.63
C THR A 32 14.95 -1.51 2.15
N GLY A 33 14.28 -2.19 1.22
CA GLY A 33 13.19 -3.12 1.51
C GLY A 33 11.80 -2.57 1.19
N GLU A 34 11.67 -1.27 0.90
CA GLU A 34 10.39 -0.64 0.54
C GLU A 34 10.28 -0.37 -0.97
N LEU A 35 9.11 -0.67 -1.51
CA LEU A 35 8.75 -0.27 -2.86
C LEU A 35 8.47 1.24 -2.93
N CYS A 36 7.83 1.77 -1.90
CA CYS A 36 7.39 3.15 -1.77
C CYS A 36 7.09 3.46 -0.29
N ASP A 37 6.97 4.74 0.08
CA ASP A 37 6.50 5.16 1.41
C ASP A 37 5.80 6.52 1.30
N ASP A 38 4.46 6.53 1.41
CA ASP A 38 3.64 7.75 1.37
C ASP A 38 3.29 8.25 2.78
N GLY A 39 4.03 7.79 3.78
CA GLY A 39 3.86 8.14 5.19
C GLY A 39 2.48 7.75 5.70
N VAL A 40 1.79 8.75 6.25
CA VAL A 40 0.42 8.61 6.76
C VAL A 40 -0.61 8.23 5.70
N ASN A 41 -0.28 8.29 4.41
CA ASN A 41 -1.18 7.91 3.32
C ASN A 41 -1.06 6.43 2.93
N ASN A 42 -0.19 5.65 3.55
CA ASN A 42 -0.10 4.22 3.28
C ASN A 42 -1.42 3.52 3.59
N GLY A 43 -1.86 2.65 2.69
CA GLY A 43 -3.16 1.96 2.74
C GLY A 43 -4.34 2.78 2.25
N LYS A 44 -4.13 4.03 1.84
CA LYS A 44 -5.19 4.85 1.24
C LYS A 44 -5.52 4.37 -0.17
N TYR A 45 -6.78 4.45 -0.52
CA TYR A 45 -7.24 4.18 -1.88
C TYR A 45 -6.71 5.23 -2.87
N GLY A 46 -6.16 4.76 -3.99
CA GLY A 46 -5.62 5.60 -5.05
C GLY A 46 -6.68 6.02 -6.07
N PRO A 47 -6.88 7.33 -6.37
CA PRO A 47 -7.84 7.75 -7.39
C PRO A 47 -7.46 7.42 -8.84
N SER A 48 -6.21 7.02 -9.15
CA SER A 48 -5.77 6.67 -10.51
C SER A 48 -4.46 5.89 -10.49
N ILE A 49 -4.09 5.23 -11.59
CA ILE A 49 -2.77 4.63 -11.83
C ILE A 49 -1.59 5.59 -11.59
N THR A 50 -1.79 6.89 -11.81
CA THR A 50 -0.74 7.92 -11.61
C THR A 50 -0.77 8.52 -10.20
N ASN A 51 -1.91 8.46 -9.54
CA ASN A 51 -2.11 8.99 -8.19
C ASN A 51 -2.59 7.84 -7.29
N LYS A 52 -1.72 6.84 -7.10
CA LYS A 52 -1.93 5.69 -6.23
C LYS A 52 -1.04 5.77 -5.02
N TYR A 53 -1.45 5.11 -3.94
CA TYR A 53 -0.70 5.09 -2.68
C TYR A 53 -0.09 3.72 -2.42
N CYS A 54 0.94 3.68 -1.57
CA CYS A 54 1.49 2.44 -1.04
C CYS A 54 0.46 1.65 -0.26
N ASN A 55 0.59 0.32 -0.24
CA ASN A 55 -0.11 -0.48 0.74
C ASN A 55 0.44 -0.23 2.16
N THR A 56 -0.24 -0.73 3.18
CA THR A 56 0.13 -0.56 4.60
C THR A 56 1.46 -1.23 4.97
N TYR A 57 2.07 -1.98 4.06
CA TYR A 57 3.31 -2.72 4.27
C TYR A 57 4.46 -2.19 3.41
N CYS A 58 4.24 -1.15 2.59
CA CYS A 58 5.25 -0.58 1.69
C CYS A 58 5.88 -1.60 0.72
N THR A 59 5.20 -2.73 0.48
CA THR A 59 5.66 -3.81 -0.41
C THR A 59 5.01 -3.75 -1.79
N GLY A 60 4.05 -2.86 -1.97
CA GLY A 60 3.18 -2.79 -3.13
C GLY A 60 2.27 -1.58 -3.07
N TRP A 61 1.34 -1.52 -4.01
CA TRP A 61 0.31 -0.48 -4.08
C TRP A 61 -0.92 -0.91 -3.28
N ALA A 62 -1.57 0.05 -2.63
CA ALA A 62 -2.93 -0.12 -2.12
C ALA A 62 -3.91 -0.26 -3.29
N PRO A 63 -5.18 -0.65 -3.07
CA PRO A 63 -6.17 -0.65 -4.14
C PRO A 63 -6.34 0.73 -4.77
N TYR A 64 -6.50 0.80 -6.09
CA TYR A 64 -6.64 2.07 -6.81
C TYR A 64 -7.45 1.91 -8.11
N CYS A 65 -8.07 2.99 -8.55
CA CYS A 65 -8.79 3.00 -9.83
C CYS A 65 -7.84 2.79 -11.02
N GLY A 66 -8.12 1.78 -11.82
CA GLY A 66 -7.33 1.32 -12.95
C GLY A 66 -6.39 0.17 -12.61
N ASP A 67 -6.64 -0.59 -11.54
CA ASP A 67 -5.88 -1.81 -11.20
C ASP A 67 -6.50 -3.11 -11.76
N GLY A 68 -7.66 -2.98 -12.41
CA GLY A 68 -8.41 -4.07 -13.02
C GLY A 68 -9.28 -4.84 -12.03
N ILE A 69 -9.45 -4.36 -10.80
CA ILE A 69 -10.23 -5.00 -9.74
C ILE A 69 -11.27 -4.02 -9.23
N VAL A 70 -12.55 -4.42 -9.23
CA VAL A 70 -13.63 -3.55 -8.73
C VAL A 70 -13.63 -3.50 -7.21
N GLN A 71 -13.15 -2.39 -6.66
CA GLN A 71 -13.22 -2.02 -5.25
C GLN A 71 -14.55 -1.33 -4.87
N ALA A 72 -15.65 -2.09 -4.84
CA ALA A 72 -16.98 -1.54 -4.52
C ALA A 72 -17.03 -0.81 -3.15
N ASN A 73 -16.21 -1.22 -2.18
CA ASN A 73 -16.12 -0.58 -0.86
C ASN A 73 -15.46 0.81 -0.88
N TYR A 74 -14.71 1.13 -1.95
CA TYR A 74 -14.16 2.46 -2.20
C TYR A 74 -15.00 3.29 -3.18
N GLY A 75 -16.13 2.74 -3.65
CA GLY A 75 -17.08 3.44 -4.50
C GLY A 75 -16.84 3.26 -6.00
N GLU A 76 -15.96 2.34 -6.41
CA GLU A 76 -15.87 1.95 -7.81
C GLU A 76 -17.14 1.21 -8.26
N GLU A 77 -17.55 1.49 -9.49
CA GLU A 77 -18.66 0.79 -10.16
C GLU A 77 -18.15 -0.14 -11.28
N CYS A 78 -16.95 0.15 -11.78
CA CYS A 78 -16.20 -0.61 -12.78
C CYS A 78 -14.70 -0.35 -12.56
N ASP A 79 -13.86 -1.22 -13.11
CA ASP A 79 -12.43 -1.00 -13.28
C ASP A 79 -11.99 -1.88 -14.45
N ASP A 80 -11.49 -1.26 -15.51
CA ASP A 80 -11.06 -1.94 -16.73
C ASP A 80 -9.53 -1.96 -16.92
N GLY A 81 -8.80 -1.64 -15.84
CA GLY A 81 -7.34 -1.67 -15.78
C GLY A 81 -6.66 -0.44 -16.36
N ASN A 82 -7.40 0.65 -16.61
CA ASN A 82 -6.83 1.90 -17.09
C ASN A 82 -7.58 3.13 -16.52
N ASN A 83 -7.22 4.36 -16.92
CA ASN A 83 -7.94 5.58 -16.53
C ASN A 83 -8.31 6.45 -17.76
N VAL A 84 -8.76 5.80 -18.83
CA VAL A 84 -9.17 6.40 -20.10
C VAL A 84 -10.69 6.41 -20.13
N SER A 85 -11.29 7.59 -20.14
CA SER A 85 -12.73 7.67 -20.36
C SER A 85 -13.12 7.35 -21.81
N GLY A 86 -14.35 6.88 -21.99
CA GLY A 86 -14.97 6.57 -23.28
C GLY A 86 -14.84 5.12 -23.73
N ASP A 87 -14.29 4.23 -22.90
CA ASP A 87 -14.14 2.79 -23.16
C ASP A 87 -15.12 1.93 -22.34
N GLY A 88 -16.01 2.56 -21.57
CA GLY A 88 -17.02 1.89 -20.75
C GLY A 88 -16.75 2.01 -19.25
N CYS A 89 -15.55 2.41 -18.84
CA CYS A 89 -15.25 2.78 -17.47
C CYS A 89 -14.53 4.13 -17.41
N SER A 90 -15.09 5.08 -16.65
CA SER A 90 -14.48 6.41 -16.61
C SER A 90 -13.14 6.40 -15.88
N ALA A 91 -12.35 7.45 -16.08
CA ALA A 91 -11.11 7.66 -15.32
C ALA A 91 -11.30 7.71 -13.79
N ASP A 92 -12.54 7.89 -13.31
CA ASP A 92 -12.93 7.90 -11.90
C ASP A 92 -13.58 6.57 -11.46
N CYS A 93 -13.45 5.50 -12.25
CA CYS A 93 -14.02 4.17 -12.03
C CYS A 93 -15.54 4.18 -11.88
N LYS A 94 -16.19 4.99 -12.71
CA LYS A 94 -17.66 5.07 -12.83
C LYS A 94 -18.12 4.47 -14.13
N THR A 95 -19.25 3.77 -14.07
CA THR A 95 -19.82 3.17 -15.28
C THR A 95 -20.22 4.27 -16.24
N GLU A 96 -19.65 4.24 -17.44
CA GLU A 96 -20.05 5.15 -18.48
C GLU A 96 -21.27 4.54 -19.15
N ILE A 97 -22.35 5.32 -19.26
CA ILE A 97 -23.44 4.92 -20.15
C ILE A 97 -22.83 4.98 -21.55
N ALA A 98 -22.54 3.81 -22.11
CA ALA A 98 -22.24 3.65 -23.51
C ALA A 98 -23.46 4.18 -24.27
N VAL A 99 -23.46 5.47 -24.56
CA VAL A 99 -24.26 6.02 -25.64
C VAL A 99 -23.63 5.37 -26.85
N VAL A 100 -24.15 4.21 -27.21
CA VAL A 100 -23.96 3.58 -28.51
C VAL A 100 -24.10 4.70 -29.52
N VAL A 101 -22.98 5.22 -30.00
CA VAL A 101 -22.99 6.16 -31.11
C VAL A 101 -23.41 5.30 -32.30
N PRO A 102 -24.61 5.49 -32.86
CA PRO A 102 -25.05 4.71 -34.01
C PRO A 102 -24.17 4.97 -35.23
#